data_AF-B2G4I9-F1
#
_entry.id   AF-B2G4I9-F1
#
_cell.length_a   1.000
_cell.length_b   1.000
_cell.length_c   1.000
_cell.angle_alpha   90.00
_cell.angle_beta   90.00
_cell.angle_gamma   90.00
#
_symmetry.space_group_name_H-M   'P 1'
#
loop_
_entity.id
_entity.type
_entity.pdbx_description
1 polymer ?
#
loop_
_entity_poly.entity_id
_entity_poly.type
_entity_poly.pdbx_seq_one_letter_code
_entity_poly.pdbx_strand_id
1 'polypeptide(L)'
;MSTLPFASYSSPDLEKQFVVDPSGPQYQTTDGVTTGPSPHVLNAGQVDKDKPAPPKQMDNGEFTALGCLRAQLTGLQDDINKFLTDRMEHAKRKKAKLDQDKDRDNRINKEIKDLLDGGDDDNNGDDSSQ
;
A
#
# COMPACT_ATOMS: atom_id res chain seq x y z
N MET A 1 28.98 18.80 13.31
CA MET A 1 27.81 17.96 13.65
C MET A 1 27.28 17.40 12.34
N SER A 2 27.25 16.08 12.15
CA SER A 2 26.68 15.50 10.94
C SER A 2 25.16 15.49 11.09
N THR A 3 24.47 16.32 10.30
CA THR A 3 23.01 16.38 10.28
C THR A 3 22.49 15.18 9.49
N LEU A 4 21.77 14.28 10.16
CA LEU A 4 21.12 13.15 9.50
C LEU A 4 19.95 13.66 8.64
N PRO A 5 19.71 13.08 7.46
CA PRO A 5 18.57 13.44 6.65
C PRO A 5 17.27 12.97 7.32
N PHE A 6 16.20 13.72 7.11
CA PHE A 6 14.86 13.41 7.60
C PHE A 6 13.83 13.85 6.57
N ALA A 7 12.62 13.31 6.66
CA ALA A 7 11.50 13.72 5.83
C ALA A 7 10.22 13.82 6.65
N SER A 8 9.33 14.72 6.24
CA SER A 8 8.00 14.87 6.83
C SER A 8 6.96 14.77 5.73
N TYR A 9 6.00 13.87 5.93
CA TYR A 9 4.84 13.69 5.08
C TYR A 9 3.61 14.25 5.79
N SER A 10 2.78 14.98 5.05
CA SER A 10 1.51 15.52 5.55
C SER A 10 0.42 15.29 4.50
N SER A 11 -0.73 14.81 4.97
CA SER A 11 -1.97 14.70 4.22
C SER A 11 -3.15 15.12 5.10
N PRO A 12 -4.34 15.40 4.53
CA PRO A 12 -5.48 15.92 5.29
C PRO A 12 -5.94 15.06 6.48
N ASP A 13 -5.60 13.78 6.46
CA ASP A 13 -5.96 12.74 7.41
C ASP A 13 -4.80 12.27 8.30
N LEU A 14 -3.54 12.59 7.97
CA LEU A 14 -2.38 12.03 8.68
C LEU A 14 -1.10 12.85 8.46
N GLU A 15 -0.30 12.96 9.52
CA GLU A 15 1.09 13.42 9.45
C GLU A 15 2.04 12.27 9.84
N LYS A 16 3.18 12.18 9.15
CA LYS A 16 4.19 11.16 9.39
C LYS A 16 5.59 11.75 9.24
N GLN A 17 6.43 11.57 10.27
CA GLN A 17 7.84 11.91 10.20
C GLN A 17 8.67 10.64 9.97
N PHE A 18 9.70 10.78 9.13
CA PHE A 18 10.70 9.77 8.83
C PHE A 18 12.06 10.30 9.30
N VAL A 19 12.71 9.53 10.19
CA VAL A 19 13.99 9.88 10.78
C VAL A 19 14.93 8.71 10.55
N VAL A 20 16.14 9.01 10.09
CA VAL A 20 17.18 7.99 9.86
C VAL A 20 17.72 7.48 11.18
N ASP A 21 17.80 6.16 11.33
CA ASP A 21 18.56 5.49 12.38
C ASP A 21 19.93 5.05 11.83
N PRO A 22 21.05 5.70 12.19
CA PRO A 22 22.37 5.36 11.67
C PRO A 22 22.82 3.93 12.02
N SER A 23 22.24 3.34 13.07
CA SER A 23 22.56 1.97 13.49
C SER A 23 21.74 0.92 12.72
N GLY A 24 20.71 1.35 11.99
CA GLY A 24 19.82 0.47 11.24
C GLY A 24 20.51 -0.08 9.98
N PRO A 25 20.39 -1.40 9.72
CA PRO A 25 21.04 -2.02 8.56
C PRO A 25 20.56 -1.44 7.23
N GLN A 26 19.29 -1.02 7.13
CA GLN A 26 18.75 -0.40 5.90
C GLN A 26 19.35 0.97 5.59
N TYR A 27 19.96 1.66 6.57
CA TYR A 27 20.60 2.96 6.39
C TYR A 27 22.13 2.85 6.23
N GLN A 28 22.67 1.62 6.24
CA GLN A 28 24.08 1.32 6.03
C GLN A 28 24.34 0.61 4.69
N THR A 29 23.29 0.38 3.91
CA THR A 29 23.35 -0.21 2.57
C THR A 29 22.84 0.77 1.52
N THR A 30 23.33 0.63 0.29
CA THR A 30 22.79 1.32 -0.89
C THR A 30 21.92 0.41 -1.73
N ASP A 31 21.76 -0.84 -1.29
CA ASP A 31 20.90 -1.86 -1.87
C ASP A 31 19.60 -1.89 -1.06
N GLY A 32 18.65 -1.04 -1.44
CA GLY A 32 17.38 -0.91 -0.74
C GLY A 32 16.41 -2.04 -1.09
N VAL A 33 15.54 -2.40 -0.15
CA VAL A 33 14.54 -3.47 -0.33
C VAL A 33 13.50 -3.11 -1.38
N THR A 34 13.20 -1.82 -1.54
CA THR A 34 12.30 -1.32 -2.60
C THR A 34 13.05 -0.94 -3.87
N THR A 35 14.38 -1.15 -3.90
CA THR A 35 15.24 -0.83 -5.03
C THR A 35 15.53 -2.10 -5.82
N GLY A 36 15.23 -2.08 -7.12
CA GLY A 36 15.54 -3.18 -8.04
C GLY A 36 14.33 -3.91 -8.62
N PRO A 37 14.57 -4.90 -9.51
CA PRO A 37 13.51 -5.65 -10.18
C PRO A 37 12.67 -6.44 -9.17
N SER A 38 11.39 -6.66 -9.49
CA SER A 38 10.53 -7.45 -8.62
C SER A 38 11.03 -8.90 -8.48
N PRO A 39 10.71 -9.61 -7.39
CA PRO A 39 11.09 -11.00 -7.21
C PRO A 39 10.66 -11.91 -8.38
N HIS A 40 9.54 -11.57 -9.02
CA HIS A 40 9.04 -12.29 -10.20
C HIS A 40 10.01 -12.19 -11.38
N VAL A 41 10.62 -11.02 -11.58
CA VAL A 41 11.58 -10.75 -12.65
C VAL A 41 12.93 -11.40 -12.36
N LEU A 42 13.40 -11.35 -11.10
CA LEU A 42 14.63 -12.03 -10.68
C LEU A 42 14.52 -13.55 -10.81
N ASN A 43 13.38 -14.13 -10.43
CA ASN A 43 13.12 -15.58 -10.56
C ASN A 43 13.03 -16.06 -12.01
N ALA A 44 12.77 -15.15 -12.96
CA ALA A 44 12.79 -15.45 -14.39
C ALA A 44 14.23 -15.52 -14.98
N GLY A 45 15.26 -15.43 -14.13
CA GLY A 45 16.67 -15.54 -14.52
C GLY A 45 17.31 -14.23 -14.97
N GLN A 46 16.65 -13.09 -14.75
CA GLN A 46 17.18 -11.79 -15.11
C GLN A 46 18.20 -11.30 -14.07
N VAL A 47 19.40 -10.96 -14.53
CA VAL A 47 20.44 -10.33 -13.70
C VAL A 47 20.20 -8.83 -13.65
N ASP A 48 20.13 -8.27 -12.43
CA ASP A 48 20.02 -6.83 -12.22
C ASP A 48 21.36 -6.13 -12.53
N LYS A 49 21.44 -5.54 -13.71
CA LYS A 49 22.61 -4.77 -14.17
C LYS A 49 22.61 -3.33 -13.67
N ASP A 50 21.48 -2.83 -13.20
CA ASP A 50 21.32 -1.45 -12.72
C ASP A 50 21.52 -1.35 -11.20
N LYS A 51 21.99 -2.43 -10.58
CA LYS A 51 22.24 -2.50 -9.15
C LYS A 51 23.18 -1.36 -8.70
N PRO A 52 22.78 -0.54 -7.72
CA PRO A 52 23.63 0.53 -7.21
C PRO A 52 24.92 -0.04 -6.62
N ALA A 53 26.05 0.59 -6.95
CA ALA A 53 27.34 0.26 -6.35
C ALA A 53 27.28 0.40 -4.81
N PRO A 54 28.04 -0.40 -4.04
CA PRO A 54 28.06 -0.32 -2.57
C PRO A 54 28.54 1.06 -2.07
N PRO A 55 28.18 1.47 -0.83
CA PRO A 55 28.61 2.74 -0.26
C PRO A 55 30.15 2.84 -0.22
N LYS A 56 30.67 3.97 -0.74
CA LYS A 56 32.11 4.19 -0.86
C LYS A 56 32.77 4.29 0.51
N GLN A 57 33.79 3.48 0.75
CA GLN A 57 34.62 3.47 1.95
C GLN A 57 35.92 4.24 1.74
N MET A 58 36.47 4.76 2.84
CA MET A 58 37.82 5.30 2.95
C MET A 58 38.81 4.17 3.25
N ASP A 59 40.11 4.44 3.10
CA ASP A 59 41.17 3.42 3.29
C ASP A 59 41.23 2.85 4.72
N ASN A 60 40.63 3.55 5.69
CA ASN A 60 40.49 3.12 7.08
C ASN A 60 39.28 2.18 7.32
N GLY A 61 38.53 1.83 6.26
CA GLY A 61 37.34 0.99 6.34
C GLY A 61 36.05 1.72 6.73
N GLU A 62 36.10 3.02 7.04
CA GLU A 62 34.92 3.81 7.36
C GLU A 62 34.23 4.31 6.07
N PHE A 63 32.91 4.55 6.14
CA PHE A 63 32.21 5.14 5.01
C PHE A 63 32.64 6.60 4.80
N THR A 64 32.85 6.97 3.54
CA THR A 64 32.94 8.38 3.16
C THR A 64 31.65 9.11 3.54
N ALA A 65 31.71 10.41 3.82
CA ALA A 65 30.53 11.20 4.17
C ALA A 65 29.40 11.06 3.11
N LEU A 66 29.75 11.07 1.82
CA LEU A 66 28.80 10.86 0.73
C LEU A 66 28.31 9.40 0.63
N GLY A 67 29.17 8.42 0.92
CA GLY A 67 28.78 7.00 0.96
C GLY A 67 27.76 6.75 2.07
N CYS A 68 27.99 7.32 3.25
CA CYS A 68 27.07 7.27 4.38
C CYS A 68 25.75 7.97 4.05
N LEU A 69 25.80 9.20 3.51
CA LEU A 69 24.61 9.94 3.11
C LEU A 69 23.77 9.16 2.08
N ARG A 70 24.40 8.55 1.08
CA ARG A 70 23.68 7.76 0.07
C ARG A 70 22.98 6.56 0.69
N ALA A 71 23.65 5.83 1.58
CA ALA A 71 23.03 4.70 2.28
C ALA A 71 21.83 5.13 3.14
N GLN A 72 21.96 6.26 3.84
CA GLN A 72 20.88 6.84 4.64
C GLN A 72 19.69 7.26 3.78
N LEU A 73 19.94 7.87 2.61
CA LEU A 73 18.88 8.23 1.68
C LEU A 73 18.18 7.00 1.07
N THR A 74 18.92 5.93 0.79
CA THR A 74 18.34 4.67 0.32
C THR A 74 17.39 4.07 1.37
N GLY A 75 17.80 3.99 2.63
CA GLY A 75 16.92 3.52 3.70
C GLY A 75 15.69 4.41 3.89
N LEU A 76 15.87 5.74 3.80
CA LEU A 76 14.76 6.69 3.89
C LEU A 76 13.77 6.55 2.72
N GLN A 77 14.27 6.31 1.51
CA GLN A 77 13.46 6.01 0.33
C GLN A 77 12.62 4.74 0.54
N ASP A 78 13.22 3.67 1.06
CA ASP A 78 12.51 2.43 1.37
C ASP A 78 11.38 2.63 2.38
N ASP A 79 11.62 3.39 3.45
CA ASP A 79 10.60 3.66 4.46
C ASP A 79 9.42 4.43 3.89
N ILE A 80 9.69 5.45 3.07
CA ILE A 80 8.66 6.24 2.41
C ILE A 80 7.86 5.36 1.44
N ASN A 81 8.55 4.56 0.63
CA ASN A 81 7.91 3.66 -0.33
C ASN A 81 7.03 2.62 0.35
N LYS A 82 7.52 2.00 1.43
CA LYS A 82 6.76 1.05 2.24
C LYS A 82 5.52 1.71 2.83
N PHE A 83 5.68 2.88 3.46
CA PHE A 83 4.57 3.61 4.05
C PHE A 83 3.47 3.96 3.02
N LEU A 84 3.85 4.48 1.86
CA LEU A 84 2.89 4.83 0.81
C LEU A 84 2.23 3.58 0.21
N THR A 85 2.97 2.49 0.05
CA THR A 85 2.44 1.21 -0.47
C THR A 85 1.41 0.62 0.49
N ASP A 86 1.76 0.52 1.78
CA ASP A 86 0.84 0.04 2.82
C ASP A 86 -0.44 0.88 2.83
N ARG A 87 -0.31 2.20 2.71
CA ARG A 87 -1.46 3.11 2.68
C ARG A 87 -2.35 2.89 1.46
N MET A 88 -1.78 2.68 0.28
CA MET A 88 -2.54 2.33 -0.92
C MET A 88 -3.26 0.99 -0.77
N GLU A 89 -2.60 -0.01 -0.17
CA GLU A 89 -3.25 -1.29 0.11
C GLU A 89 -4.41 -1.17 1.07
N HIS A 90 -4.26 -0.41 2.17
CA HIS A 90 -5.35 -0.16 3.11
C HIS A 90 -6.52 0.55 2.43
N ALA A 91 -6.26 1.54 1.59
CA ALA A 91 -7.30 2.23 0.81
C ALA A 91 -8.02 1.28 -0.16
N LYS A 92 -7.27 0.43 -0.88
CA LYS A 92 -7.84 -0.59 -1.78
C LYS A 92 -8.71 -1.61 -1.03
N ARG A 93 -8.22 -2.15 0.10
CA ARG A 93 -8.97 -3.10 0.93
C ARG A 93 -10.26 -2.47 1.50
N LYS A 94 -10.20 -1.21 1.93
CA LYS A 94 -11.37 -0.47 2.42
C LYS A 94 -12.41 -0.29 1.31
N LYS A 95 -11.99 0.07 0.09
CA LYS A 95 -12.89 0.18 -1.06
C LYS A 95 -13.51 -1.17 -1.42
N ALA A 96 -12.73 -2.24 -1.49
CA ALA A 96 -13.23 -3.58 -1.80
C ALA A 96 -14.27 -4.08 -0.78
N LYS A 97 -14.08 -3.79 0.52
CA LYS A 97 -15.07 -4.09 1.56
C LYS A 97 -16.37 -3.30 1.35
N LEU A 98 -16.28 -2.00 1.08
CA LEU A 98 -17.44 -1.15 0.81
C LEU A 98 -18.22 -1.61 -0.42
N ASP A 99 -17.53 -2.06 -1.47
CA ASP A 99 -18.18 -2.58 -2.68
C ASP A 99 -18.87 -3.93 -2.39
N GLN A 100 -18.24 -4.83 -1.61
CA GLN A 100 -18.86 -6.09 -1.16
C GLN A 100 -20.09 -5.86 -0.27
N ASP A 101 -20.01 -4.90 0.65
CA ASP A 101 -21.12 -4.57 1.55
C ASP A 101 -22.30 -3.98 0.76
N LYS A 102 -22.04 -3.11 -0.22
CA LYS A 102 -23.08 -2.60 -1.14
C LYS A 102 -23.74 -3.70 -1.97
N ASP A 103 -22.95 -4.63 -2.51
CA ASP A 103 -23.50 -5.76 -3.27
C ASP A 103 -24.36 -6.67 -2.39
N ARG A 104 -23.96 -6.87 -1.13
CA ARG A 104 -24.73 -7.62 -0.14
C ARG A 104 -26.04 -6.92 0.21
N ASP A 105 -25.98 -5.62 0.52
CA ASP A 105 -27.16 -4.82 0.86
C ASP A 105 -28.16 -4.75 -0.30
N ASN A 106 -27.66 -4.64 -1.54
CA ASN A 106 -28.51 -4.67 -2.74
C ASN A 106 -29.24 -6.01 -2.92
N ARG A 107 -28.59 -7.14 -2.61
CA ARG A 107 -29.25 -8.47 -2.66
C ARG A 107 -30.31 -8.60 -1.58
N ILE A 108 -29.99 -8.21 -0.35
CA ILE A 108 -30.92 -8.25 0.78
C ILE A 108 -32.14 -7.36 0.48
N ASN A 109 -31.92 -6.15 -0.01
CA ASN A 109 -33.02 -5.24 -0.37
C ASN A 109 -33.88 -5.79 -1.51
N LYS A 110 -33.28 -6.49 -2.48
CA LYS A 110 -34.04 -7.15 -3.54
C LYS A 110 -34.88 -8.31 -2.99
N GLU A 111 -34.31 -9.17 -2.15
CA GLU A 111 -35.03 -10.26 -1.50
C GLU A 111 -36.17 -9.75 -0.60
N ILE A 112 -35.93 -8.68 0.18
CA ILE A 112 -36.97 -8.01 0.97
C ILE A 112 -38.09 -7.50 0.07
N LYS A 113 -37.75 -6.86 -1.05
CA LYS A 113 -38.76 -6.37 -2.01
C LYS A 113 -39.58 -7.51 -2.61
N ASP A 114 -38.92 -8.58 -3.04
CA ASP A 114 -39.58 -9.74 -3.64
C ASP A 114 -40.48 -10.48 -2.62
N LEU A 115 -40.13 -10.45 -1.33
CA LEU A 115 -40.94 -10.98 -0.22
C LEU A 115 -42.11 -10.06 0.18
N LEU A 116 -41.93 -8.74 0.11
CA LEU A 116 -42.99 -7.76 0.41
C LEU A 116 -43.99 -7.56 -0.73
N ASP A 117 -43.65 -7.96 -1.97
CA ASP A 117 -44.54 -7.92 -3.14
C ASP A 117 -45.55 -9.09 -3.16
N GLY A 118 -45.55 -9.91 -2.11
CA GLY A 118 -46.48 -11.04 -1.95
C GLY A 118 -47.81 -10.62 -1.31
N GLY A 119 -48.77 -10.17 -2.13
CA GLY A 119 -50.19 -10.34 -1.82
C GLY A 119 -51.07 -9.12 -2.05
N ASP A 120 -51.50 -8.92 -3.30
CA ASP A 120 -52.80 -8.29 -3.61
C ASP A 120 -53.32 -8.88 -4.94
N ASP A 121 -53.60 -10.19 -4.92
CA ASP A 121 -54.39 -10.83 -5.97
C ASP A 121 -55.26 -11.91 -5.31
N ASP A 122 -56.19 -11.46 -4.45
CA ASP A 122 -57.39 -12.23 -4.14
C ASP A 122 -58.57 -11.29 -3.83
N ASN A 123 -59.55 -11.33 -4.75
CA ASN A 123 -61.00 -11.29 -4.53
C ASN A 123 -61.76 -10.04 -5.03
N ASN A 124 -62.44 -10.21 -6.16
CA ASN A 124 -63.83 -9.80 -6.31
C ASN A 124 -64.55 -10.79 -7.25
N GLY A 125 -65.22 -11.77 -6.65
CA GLY A 125 -66.35 -12.44 -7.31
C GLY A 125 -67.56 -11.51 -7.34
N ASP A 126 -68.26 -11.44 -8.47
CA ASP A 126 -69.71 -11.31 -8.46
C ASP A 126 -70.33 -12.04 -9.66
N ASP A 127 -71.43 -12.70 -9.32
CA ASP A 127 -72.29 -13.59 -10.07
C ASP A 127 -73.20 -12.77 -11.00
N SER A 128 -73.40 -13.19 -12.25
CA SER A 128 -74.58 -12.81 -13.03
C SER A 128 -74.93 -13.88 -14.06
N SER A 129 -75.84 -14.74 -13.61
CA SER A 129 -76.76 -15.56 -14.41
C SER A 129 -77.26 -14.87 -15.70
N GLN A 130 -77.13 -15.54 -16.85
CA GLN A 130 -78.23 -15.91 -17.77
C GLN A 130 -77.74 -16.67 -19.00
#